data_AF-A0AAW1WSL0-F1
#
_entry.id   AF-A0AAW1WSL0-F1
#
_cell.length_a   1.000
_cell.length_b   1.000
_cell.length_c   1.000
_cell.angle_alpha   90.00
_cell.angle_beta   90.00
_cell.angle_gamma   90.00
#
_symmetry.space_group_name_H-M   'P 1'
#
loop_
_entity.id
_entity.type
_entity.pdbx_description
1 polymer ?
#
loop_
_entity_poly.entity_id
_entity_poly.type
_entity_poly.pdbx_seq_one_letter_code
_entity_poly.pdbx_strand_id
1 'polypeptide(L)'
;MASQGGSSRRSLSLTNASLQEKKKSSETHHGGDSSRKSISASRPMGLTGERTVKRLRLSKALTVPESTSIQEACRRMAARRVDALLLTDSNALLCGILTDKDIATRVIARELNLEETLVSKVMTRNPIFVLSDTLAVEALQKMVQGKFRHLPVVENGEVIALLDIAKCLYDAIARMERAAEKGKAIAAAVEGVEKHWSTTSNSGSNTFVETLREKLFRPSLSTIIQENTKVLTVSPTDTVLVAAKKMQEMRISSAVVTVDNKPRGILTSKDILMRVISQNLPPKTTLVEKVMTPNPECASVDTPIVDALHTMHDGKFLHLPVIDRDGVIVAVVDVIHITHAAVATVGNSAGVSNEATNNMMQKFWDSAMALSPNDDDEDCRSENSLRLPSEGAETRGSLPFPSTVFPNTFAFKLQDKKGRMHRFTCNIQSLTDLITSIIHRMGDDIDRNNLPQILYEDEDHDKVMLASDSDLAAAVDHARQVGWKGLRLHLDFSGTRSRRRATAGGSVDYAYADSAWASAYSAVAAGAALVAGFGVLAYLKRAGNN
;
A
#
# COMPACT_ATOMS: atom_id res chain seq x y z
N MET A 1 -55.37 -39.76 42.49
CA MET A 1 -54.54 -40.78 41.79
C MET A 1 -53.20 -40.13 41.43
N ALA A 2 -52.29 -40.84 40.77
CA ALA A 2 -50.88 -40.43 40.52
C ALA A 2 -50.75 -39.15 39.65
N SER A 3 -49.57 -38.50 39.50
CA SER A 3 -48.20 -39.01 39.68
C SER A 3 -47.14 -37.99 40.17
N GLN A 4 -45.93 -38.52 40.36
CA GLN A 4 -44.67 -37.89 40.82
C GLN A 4 -44.06 -36.94 39.75
N GLY A 5 -43.04 -36.11 40.01
CA GLY A 5 -42.20 -35.92 41.20
C GLY A 5 -41.16 -34.79 40.97
N GLY A 6 -40.18 -34.58 41.85
CA GLY A 6 -39.19 -33.51 41.66
C GLY A 6 -38.07 -33.42 42.71
N SER A 7 -37.42 -32.25 42.77
CA SER A 7 -36.28 -31.88 43.65
C SER A 7 -34.92 -32.55 43.32
N SER A 8 -33.76 -31.98 43.68
CA SER A 8 -33.51 -30.76 44.47
C SER A 8 -32.30 -29.93 44.03
N ARG A 9 -32.18 -28.73 44.60
CA ARG A 9 -30.99 -27.84 44.61
C ARG A 9 -30.43 -27.74 46.04
N ARG A 10 -29.32 -26.99 46.20
CA ARG A 10 -28.72 -26.41 47.45
C ARG A 10 -27.70 -27.28 48.19
N SER A 11 -26.69 -26.72 48.90
CA SER A 11 -26.06 -25.36 48.85
C SER A 11 -24.87 -25.24 49.84
N LEU A 12 -24.19 -24.08 49.81
CA LEU A 12 -23.37 -23.46 50.87
C LEU A 12 -21.87 -23.88 50.96
N SER A 13 -21.17 -23.21 51.88
CA SER A 13 -19.78 -22.72 51.73
C SER A 13 -19.15 -22.40 53.10
N LEU A 14 -17.81 -22.34 53.22
CA LEU A 14 -17.06 -21.25 53.91
C LEU A 14 -15.50 -21.44 53.95
N THR A 15 -14.81 -20.34 53.66
CA THR A 15 -13.43 -19.85 53.94
C THR A 15 -12.40 -20.56 54.87
N ASN A 16 -11.11 -20.47 54.45
CA ASN A 16 -9.87 -20.18 55.24
C ASN A 16 -9.30 -21.20 56.27
N ALA A 17 -7.99 -21.31 56.55
CA ALA A 17 -6.76 -20.76 55.92
C ALA A 17 -5.44 -21.45 56.39
N SER A 18 -4.34 -21.24 55.62
CA SER A 18 -2.90 -21.19 55.97
C SER A 18 -2.17 -22.27 56.81
N LEU A 19 -1.08 -22.86 56.26
CA LEU A 19 0.34 -22.61 56.64
C LEU A 19 1.35 -23.47 55.81
N GLN A 20 2.67 -23.29 56.03
CA GLN A 20 3.79 -23.88 55.25
C GLN A 20 4.73 -24.75 56.11
N GLU A 21 5.42 -25.74 55.51
CA GLU A 21 6.85 -26.16 55.71
C GLU A 21 7.16 -27.40 54.81
N LYS A 22 8.26 -27.57 54.05
CA LYS A 22 9.74 -27.62 54.23
C LYS A 22 10.37 -29.04 54.42
N LYS A 23 10.72 -29.68 53.29
CA LYS A 23 12.11 -30.02 52.86
C LYS A 23 12.92 -31.16 53.58
N LYS A 24 13.43 -32.10 52.75
CA LYS A 24 14.55 -33.10 52.96
C LYS A 24 14.26 -34.31 53.89
N SER A 25 14.96 -35.47 53.82
CA SER A 25 15.92 -36.07 52.85
C SER A 25 16.19 -37.58 53.12
N SER A 26 16.96 -38.24 52.23
CA SER A 26 17.79 -39.47 52.46
C SER A 26 17.04 -40.81 52.69
N GLU A 27 17.53 -42.01 52.32
CA GLU A 27 18.82 -42.42 51.71
C GLU A 27 18.74 -43.75 50.87
N THR A 28 19.90 -44.17 50.33
CA THR A 28 20.33 -45.45 49.68
C THR A 28 19.55 -46.76 49.99
N HIS A 29 19.50 -47.83 49.17
CA HIS A 29 20.09 -48.29 47.88
C HIS A 29 19.31 -49.56 47.40
N HIS A 30 19.49 -50.32 46.30
CA HIS A 30 20.39 -50.48 45.12
C HIS A 30 19.47 -50.88 43.90
N GLY A 31 19.87 -51.23 42.66
CA GLY A 31 21.15 -51.25 41.92
C GLY A 31 21.23 -52.41 40.89
N GLY A 32 21.20 -52.12 39.58
CA GLY A 32 21.18 -53.08 38.45
C GLY A 32 19.76 -53.42 37.95
N ASP A 33 19.43 -53.56 36.66
CA ASP A 33 20.20 -53.41 35.40
C ASP A 33 19.26 -52.88 34.26
N SER A 34 19.75 -52.78 33.01
CA SER A 34 19.09 -52.46 31.72
C SER A 34 19.15 -51.01 31.18
N SER A 35 20.02 -50.85 30.17
CA SER A 35 19.82 -50.08 28.93
C SER A 35 19.16 -48.68 28.97
N ARG A 36 19.88 -47.68 29.50
CA ARG A 36 19.60 -46.26 29.18
C ARG A 36 19.87 -45.92 27.71
N LYS A 37 18.82 -45.88 26.87
CA LYS A 37 18.84 -45.04 25.67
C LYS A 37 18.73 -43.58 26.09
N SER A 38 19.85 -42.85 26.05
CA SER A 38 19.84 -41.39 26.21
C SER A 38 19.20 -40.74 24.98
N ILE A 39 17.90 -40.50 25.02
CA ILE A 39 17.24 -39.56 24.10
C ILE A 39 17.68 -38.16 24.52
N SER A 40 18.85 -37.74 24.04
CA SER A 40 19.22 -36.33 24.01
C SER A 40 18.14 -35.62 23.20
N ALA A 41 17.42 -34.69 23.82
CA ALA A 41 16.41 -33.90 23.13
C ALA A 41 17.12 -33.06 22.06
N SER A 42 17.05 -33.54 20.81
CA SER A 42 17.61 -32.87 19.66
C SER A 42 16.85 -31.57 19.43
N ARG A 43 17.38 -30.47 20.00
CA ARG A 43 17.00 -29.11 19.62
C ARG A 43 17.01 -29.05 18.09
N PRO A 44 15.90 -28.77 17.40
CA PRO A 44 15.94 -28.58 15.96
C PRO A 44 16.87 -27.40 15.68
N MET A 45 18.00 -27.66 15.04
CA MET A 45 18.94 -26.59 14.66
C MET A 45 18.27 -25.73 13.60
N GLY A 46 18.30 -24.41 13.78
CA GLY A 46 17.52 -23.48 12.97
C GLY A 46 17.90 -23.52 11.49
N LEU A 47 17.00 -24.04 10.65
CA LEU A 47 17.14 -24.12 9.20
C LEU A 47 15.91 -23.56 8.44
N THR A 48 15.22 -22.58 9.03
CA THR A 48 14.52 -21.53 8.29
C THR A 48 14.62 -20.22 9.06
N GLY A 49 14.72 -19.10 8.35
CA GLY A 49 14.76 -17.76 8.96
C GLY A 49 13.36 -17.23 9.25
N GLU A 50 12.64 -17.88 10.18
CA GLU A 50 11.20 -17.67 10.45
C GLU A 50 10.80 -16.18 10.46
N ARG A 51 9.86 -15.82 9.59
CA ARG A 51 9.41 -14.44 9.42
C ARG A 51 8.20 -14.18 10.28
N THR A 52 8.48 -13.73 11.49
CA THR A 52 7.49 -13.36 12.51
C THR A 52 6.95 -11.95 12.30
N VAL A 53 5.78 -11.65 12.87
CA VAL A 53 5.05 -10.37 12.69
C VAL A 53 5.90 -9.15 13.06
N LYS A 54 6.78 -9.25 14.06
CA LYS A 54 7.75 -8.20 14.43
C LYS A 54 8.80 -7.86 13.36
N ARG A 55 8.91 -8.65 12.28
CA ARG A 55 9.74 -8.35 11.10
C ARG A 55 8.95 -7.66 9.96
N LEU A 56 7.65 -7.40 10.18
CA LEU A 56 6.81 -6.63 9.25
C LEU A 56 6.83 -5.14 9.61
N ARG A 57 6.39 -4.30 8.68
CA ARG A 57 6.26 -2.85 8.89
C ARG A 57 5.04 -2.52 9.76
N LEU A 58 5.23 -2.65 11.07
CA LEU A 58 4.21 -2.38 12.08
C LEU A 58 3.89 -0.88 12.19
N SER A 59 2.62 -0.57 12.43
CA SER A 59 2.16 0.79 12.73
C SER A 59 2.07 0.98 14.24
N LYS A 60 2.53 2.13 14.77
CA LYS A 60 2.34 2.45 16.20
C LYS A 60 0.84 2.51 16.51
N ALA A 61 0.40 1.72 17.48
CA ALA A 61 -0.99 1.69 17.90
C ALA A 61 -1.42 3.06 18.46
N LEU A 62 -2.64 3.49 18.11
CA LEU A 62 -3.35 4.51 18.87
C LEU A 62 -4.33 3.79 19.80
N THR A 63 -4.15 3.99 21.10
CA THR A 63 -4.96 3.39 22.17
C THR A 63 -5.77 4.44 22.94
N VAL A 64 -6.98 4.07 23.38
CA VAL A 64 -7.80 4.84 24.32
C VAL A 64 -8.58 3.91 25.27
N PRO A 65 -8.99 4.38 26.47
CA PRO A 65 -9.95 3.66 27.31
C PRO A 65 -11.32 3.50 26.61
N GLU A 66 -12.03 2.39 26.85
CA GLU A 66 -13.37 2.16 26.26
C GLU A 66 -14.44 3.17 26.71
N SER A 67 -14.15 3.95 27.76
CA SER A 67 -14.98 5.05 28.27
C SER A 67 -14.81 6.39 27.54
N THR A 68 -13.98 6.46 26.49
CA THR A 68 -13.74 7.70 25.71
C THR A 68 -14.99 8.09 24.89
N SER A 69 -15.27 9.40 24.72
CA SER A 69 -16.33 9.85 23.80
C SER A 69 -15.93 9.67 22.34
N ILE A 70 -16.92 9.53 21.45
CA ILE A 70 -16.64 9.37 20.01
C ILE A 70 -16.01 10.64 19.41
N GLN A 71 -16.38 11.83 19.88
CA GLN A 71 -15.75 13.09 19.46
C GLN A 71 -14.24 13.10 19.78
N GLU A 72 -13.84 12.75 21.01
CA GLU A 72 -12.42 12.70 21.40
C GLU A 72 -11.66 11.58 20.65
N ALA A 73 -12.30 10.43 20.45
CA ALA A 73 -11.75 9.35 19.64
C ALA A 73 -11.46 9.79 18.19
N CYS A 74 -12.44 10.42 17.53
CA CYS A 74 -12.28 10.97 16.18
C CYS A 74 -11.19 12.06 16.13
N ARG A 75 -11.11 12.93 17.15
CA ARG A 75 -10.07 13.96 17.26
C ARG A 75 -8.67 13.34 17.35
N ARG A 76 -8.48 12.29 18.17
CA ARG A 76 -7.20 11.56 18.29
C ARG A 76 -6.83 10.81 17.00
N MET A 77 -7.80 10.16 16.37
CA MET A 77 -7.61 9.48 15.08
C MET A 77 -7.16 10.47 14.00
N ALA A 78 -7.84 11.61 13.88
CA ALA A 78 -7.49 12.67 12.94
C ALA A 78 -6.11 13.29 13.22
N ALA A 79 -5.80 13.58 14.49
CA ALA A 79 -4.50 14.15 14.89
C ALA A 79 -3.32 13.23 14.56
N ARG A 80 -3.46 11.90 14.73
CA ARG A 80 -2.43 10.92 14.30
C ARG A 80 -2.57 10.46 12.84
N ARG A 81 -3.58 10.95 12.10
CA ARG A 81 -3.92 10.54 10.72
C ARG A 81 -4.12 9.03 10.56
N VAL A 82 -4.65 8.37 11.60
CA VAL A 82 -4.98 6.94 11.61
C VAL A 82 -6.47 6.71 11.40
N ASP A 83 -6.80 5.56 10.81
CA ASP A 83 -8.14 5.12 10.44
C ASP A 83 -8.65 3.96 11.32
N ALA A 84 -7.83 3.48 12.25
CA ALA A 84 -8.18 2.53 13.29
C ALA A 84 -7.70 3.00 14.68
N LEU A 85 -8.44 2.58 15.69
CA LEU A 85 -8.28 2.92 17.10
C LEU A 85 -8.46 1.66 17.94
N LEU A 86 -7.50 1.37 18.81
CA LEU A 86 -7.56 0.23 19.72
C LEU A 86 -8.04 0.67 21.10
N LEU A 87 -8.82 -0.19 21.75
CA LEU A 87 -9.54 0.16 22.97
C LEU A 87 -9.16 -0.76 24.11
N THR A 88 -8.87 -0.17 25.25
CA THR A 88 -8.47 -0.87 26.47
C THR A 88 -9.55 -0.79 27.55
N ASP A 89 -9.65 -1.85 28.35
CA ASP A 89 -10.46 -1.88 29.56
C ASP A 89 -9.77 -1.13 30.73
N SER A 90 -10.33 -1.26 31.94
CA SER A 90 -9.74 -0.73 33.18
C SER A 90 -8.42 -1.37 33.60
N ASN A 91 -8.06 -2.52 33.01
CA ASN A 91 -6.84 -3.28 33.28
C ASN A 91 -5.76 -3.03 32.20
N ALA A 92 -5.98 -2.04 31.31
CA ALA A 92 -5.18 -1.75 30.12
C ALA A 92 -5.16 -2.87 29.04
N LEU A 93 -6.03 -3.89 29.16
CA LEU A 93 -6.10 -5.01 28.22
C LEU A 93 -6.98 -4.68 27.00
N LEU A 94 -6.61 -5.21 25.84
CA LEU A 94 -7.32 -5.00 24.56
C LEU A 94 -8.75 -5.57 24.61
N CYS A 95 -9.75 -4.69 24.67
CA CYS A 95 -11.17 -5.04 24.70
C CYS A 95 -11.93 -4.74 23.40
N GLY A 96 -11.37 -3.90 22.52
CA GLY A 96 -12.05 -3.49 21.28
C GLY A 96 -11.17 -2.88 20.19
N ILE A 97 -11.74 -2.78 18.99
CA ILE A 97 -11.25 -1.97 17.86
C ILE A 97 -12.39 -1.09 17.31
N LEU A 98 -12.08 0.13 16.91
CA LEU A 98 -12.98 1.07 16.24
C LEU A 98 -12.30 1.61 14.99
N THR A 99 -13.02 1.66 13.87
CA THR A 99 -12.50 2.13 12.57
C THR A 99 -13.30 3.30 12.01
N ASP A 100 -12.73 3.99 11.02
CA ASP A 100 -13.43 5.00 10.22
C ASP A 100 -14.78 4.49 9.65
N LYS A 101 -14.83 3.24 9.18
CA LYS A 101 -16.05 2.56 8.73
C LYS A 101 -17.08 2.42 9.84
N ASP A 102 -16.65 2.16 11.07
CA ASP A 102 -17.55 2.04 12.22
C ASP A 102 -18.10 3.41 12.63
N ILE A 103 -17.28 4.46 12.55
CA ILE A 103 -17.73 5.85 12.73
C ILE A 103 -18.83 6.20 11.71
N ALA A 104 -18.60 5.95 10.42
CA ALA A 104 -19.61 6.21 9.39
C ALA A 104 -20.91 5.40 9.60
N THR A 105 -20.80 4.08 9.80
CA THR A 105 -21.94 3.14 9.73
C THR A 105 -22.62 2.81 11.06
N ARG A 106 -21.98 3.05 12.21
CA ARG A 106 -22.54 2.80 13.54
C ARG A 106 -22.83 4.08 14.31
N VAL A 107 -22.22 5.21 13.94
CA VAL A 107 -22.40 6.50 14.61
C VAL A 107 -23.19 7.47 13.74
N ILE A 108 -22.63 7.88 12.59
CA ILE A 108 -23.21 8.94 11.77
C ILE A 108 -24.52 8.49 11.12
N ALA A 109 -24.54 7.33 10.47
CA ALA A 109 -25.74 6.75 9.88
C ALA A 109 -26.89 6.51 10.90
N ARG A 110 -26.55 6.36 12.19
CA ARG A 110 -27.49 6.18 13.31
C ARG A 110 -27.76 7.45 14.12
N GLU A 111 -27.21 8.59 13.69
CA GLU A 111 -27.43 9.92 14.29
C GLU A 111 -27.10 10.02 15.80
N LEU A 112 -26.12 9.23 16.27
CA LEU A 112 -25.73 9.23 17.69
C LEU A 112 -25.01 10.53 18.09
N ASN A 113 -25.27 11.02 19.31
CA ASN A 113 -24.55 12.17 19.87
C ASN A 113 -23.06 11.84 20.05
N LEU A 114 -22.17 12.60 19.40
CA LEU A 114 -20.73 12.36 19.39
C LEU A 114 -20.05 12.60 20.75
N GLU A 115 -20.64 13.45 21.59
CA GLU A 115 -20.04 13.89 22.86
C GLU A 115 -20.45 12.95 24.00
N GLU A 116 -21.72 12.56 24.07
CA GLU A 116 -22.29 11.65 25.08
C GLU A 116 -22.09 10.15 24.77
N THR A 117 -21.93 9.79 23.51
CA THR A 117 -21.81 8.38 23.13
C THR A 117 -20.36 7.92 23.31
N LEU A 118 -20.18 6.94 24.19
CA LEU A 118 -18.88 6.32 24.43
C LEU A 118 -18.54 5.30 23.33
N VAL A 119 -17.26 5.22 22.99
CA VAL A 119 -16.73 4.28 21.98
C VAL A 119 -17.06 2.82 22.27
N SER A 120 -17.13 2.41 23.55
CA SER A 120 -17.60 1.10 24.02
C SER A 120 -19.01 0.69 23.55
N LYS A 121 -19.86 1.65 23.15
CA LYS A 121 -21.21 1.39 22.60
C LYS A 121 -21.19 1.03 21.10
N VAL A 122 -20.09 1.32 20.38
CA VAL A 122 -20.00 1.18 18.92
C VAL A 122 -18.80 0.36 18.43
N MET A 123 -17.77 0.17 19.24
CA MET A 123 -16.59 -0.63 18.89
C MET A 123 -16.92 -2.08 18.55
N THR A 124 -16.05 -2.71 17.76
CA THR A 124 -16.02 -4.17 17.61
C THR A 124 -15.30 -4.75 18.82
N ARG A 125 -16.04 -5.40 19.72
CA ARG A 125 -15.50 -6.04 20.93
C ARG A 125 -14.68 -7.28 20.58
N ASN A 126 -13.70 -7.59 21.43
CA ASN A 126 -12.86 -8.79 21.36
C ASN A 126 -12.22 -9.01 19.97
N PRO A 127 -11.44 -8.05 19.44
CA PRO A 127 -10.81 -8.17 18.14
C PRO A 127 -9.84 -9.36 18.11
N ILE A 128 -9.79 -10.06 16.96
CA ILE A 128 -8.73 -11.02 16.66
C ILE A 128 -7.40 -10.27 16.67
N PHE A 129 -6.40 -10.81 17.37
CA PHE A 129 -5.04 -10.28 17.44
C PHE A 129 -4.02 -11.38 17.13
N VAL A 130 -2.74 -11.00 17.03
CA VAL A 130 -1.59 -11.92 16.94
C VAL A 130 -0.50 -11.50 17.90
N LEU A 131 0.40 -12.43 18.22
CA LEU A 131 1.60 -12.13 18.99
C LEU A 131 2.72 -11.60 18.07
N SER A 132 3.68 -10.87 18.63
CA SER A 132 4.84 -10.34 17.89
C SER A 132 5.68 -11.44 17.20
N ASP A 133 5.69 -12.64 17.77
CA ASP A 133 6.38 -13.85 17.31
C ASP A 133 5.51 -14.79 16.46
N THR A 134 4.22 -14.48 16.27
CA THR A 134 3.36 -15.20 15.32
C THR A 134 3.93 -15.10 13.90
N LEU A 135 3.76 -16.14 13.07
CA LEU A 135 4.24 -16.11 11.68
C LEU A 135 3.49 -15.04 10.87
N ALA A 136 4.23 -14.26 10.07
CA ALA A 136 3.71 -13.20 9.22
C ALA A 136 2.60 -13.71 8.28
N VAL A 137 2.78 -14.91 7.73
CA VAL A 137 1.83 -15.57 6.83
C VAL A 137 0.51 -15.89 7.54
N GLU A 138 0.58 -16.37 8.79
CA GLU A 138 -0.62 -16.68 9.60
C GLU A 138 -1.41 -15.40 9.93
N ALA A 139 -0.70 -14.33 10.29
CA ALA A 139 -1.31 -13.01 10.52
C ALA A 139 -2.03 -12.48 9.28
N LEU A 140 -1.38 -12.57 8.10
CA LEU A 140 -1.95 -12.12 6.84
C LEU A 140 -3.12 -13.02 6.37
N GLN A 141 -3.05 -14.33 6.61
CA GLN A 141 -4.18 -15.23 6.39
C GLN A 141 -5.39 -14.86 7.27
N LYS A 142 -5.20 -14.56 8.56
CA LYS A 142 -6.28 -14.07 9.45
C LYS A 142 -6.95 -12.81 8.91
N MET A 143 -6.16 -11.86 8.40
CA MET A 143 -6.67 -10.60 7.80
C MET A 143 -7.49 -10.83 6.53
N VAL A 144 -7.02 -11.70 5.62
CA VAL A 144 -7.74 -12.04 4.39
C VAL A 144 -9.02 -12.82 4.68
N GLN A 145 -8.96 -13.84 5.54
CA GLN A 145 -10.11 -14.68 5.90
C GLN A 145 -11.18 -13.89 6.66
N GLY A 146 -10.77 -13.08 7.64
CA GLY A 146 -11.66 -12.21 8.40
C GLY A 146 -12.09 -10.92 7.68
N LYS A 147 -11.53 -10.65 6.49
CA LYS A 147 -11.81 -9.49 5.65
C LYS A 147 -11.63 -8.14 6.36
N PHE A 148 -10.59 -8.02 7.18
CA PHE A 148 -10.25 -6.81 7.92
C PHE A 148 -8.85 -6.28 7.57
N ARG A 149 -8.71 -4.94 7.50
CA ARG A 149 -7.44 -4.28 7.16
C ARG A 149 -6.44 -4.23 8.30
N HIS A 150 -6.94 -4.32 9.54
CA HIS A 150 -6.25 -3.89 10.75
C HIS A 150 -6.20 -5.04 11.76
N LEU A 151 -5.00 -5.46 12.13
CA LEU A 151 -4.77 -6.57 13.07
C LEU A 151 -3.91 -6.07 14.24
N PRO A 152 -4.44 -6.03 15.48
CA PRO A 152 -3.65 -5.75 16.68
C PRO A 152 -2.50 -6.75 16.86
N VAL A 153 -1.33 -6.24 17.23
CA VAL A 153 -0.15 -7.02 17.60
C VAL A 153 0.11 -6.84 19.09
N VAL A 154 0.17 -7.95 19.80
CA VAL A 154 0.29 -8.03 21.26
C VAL A 154 1.63 -8.66 21.63
N GLU A 155 2.25 -8.19 22.71
CA GLU A 155 3.47 -8.78 23.28
C GLU A 155 3.39 -8.69 24.80
N ASN A 156 3.69 -9.78 25.51
CA ASN A 156 3.56 -9.88 26.98
C ASN A 156 2.18 -9.52 27.58
N GLY A 157 1.13 -9.48 26.75
CA GLY A 157 -0.24 -9.06 27.13
C GLY A 157 -0.57 -7.61 26.78
N GLU A 158 0.41 -6.79 26.40
CA GLU A 158 0.23 -5.38 26.03
C GLU A 158 0.11 -5.19 24.51
N VAL A 159 -0.59 -4.13 24.10
CA VAL A 159 -0.78 -3.76 22.69
C VAL A 159 0.41 -2.94 22.20
N ILE A 160 1.37 -3.58 21.53
CA ILE A 160 2.56 -2.88 21.00
C ILE A 160 2.29 -2.15 19.68
N ALA A 161 1.45 -2.70 18.81
CA ALA A 161 1.30 -2.19 17.44
C ALA A 161 0.02 -2.61 16.72
N LEU A 162 -0.14 -2.11 15.50
CA LEU A 162 -1.18 -2.48 14.54
C LEU A 162 -0.53 -2.87 13.20
N LEU A 163 -0.84 -4.06 12.71
CA LEU A 163 -0.50 -4.52 11.37
C LEU A 163 -1.59 -4.10 10.38
N ASP A 164 -1.19 -3.62 9.19
CA ASP A 164 -2.07 -3.12 8.13
C ASP A 164 -1.81 -3.90 6.83
N ILE A 165 -2.82 -4.61 6.33
CA ILE A 165 -2.69 -5.48 5.15
C ILE A 165 -2.28 -4.70 3.89
N ALA A 166 -2.71 -3.44 3.76
CA ALA A 166 -2.35 -2.62 2.61
C ALA A 166 -0.84 -2.32 2.62
N LYS A 167 -0.27 -1.99 3.79
CA LYS A 167 1.17 -1.75 3.94
C LYS A 167 1.98 -3.01 3.65
N CYS A 168 1.53 -4.18 4.13
CA CYS A 168 2.17 -5.45 3.81
C CYS A 168 2.18 -5.74 2.31
N LEU A 169 1.06 -5.50 1.62
CA LEU A 169 0.96 -5.69 0.18
C LEU A 169 1.86 -4.71 -0.59
N TYR A 170 1.87 -3.43 -0.24
CA TYR A 170 2.75 -2.44 -0.89
C TYR A 170 4.24 -2.73 -0.66
N ASP A 171 4.63 -3.09 0.57
CA ASP A 171 5.99 -3.53 0.88
C ASP A 171 6.37 -4.79 0.07
N ALA A 172 5.43 -5.72 -0.17
CA ALA A 172 5.67 -6.91 -0.98
C ALA A 172 5.84 -6.59 -2.47
N ILE A 173 4.95 -5.78 -3.06
CA ILE A 173 5.04 -5.32 -4.45
C ILE A 173 6.37 -4.61 -4.68
N ALA A 174 6.67 -3.59 -3.88
CA ALA A 174 7.88 -2.79 -4.01
C ALA A 174 9.17 -3.60 -3.81
N ARG A 175 9.15 -4.72 -3.08
CA ARG A 175 10.29 -5.66 -3.02
C ARG A 175 10.37 -6.53 -4.27
N MET A 176 9.26 -7.12 -4.72
CA MET A 176 9.22 -7.96 -5.93
C MET A 176 9.65 -7.20 -7.19
N GLU A 177 9.29 -5.93 -7.33
CA GLU A 177 9.77 -5.07 -8.41
C GLU A 177 11.28 -4.83 -8.33
N ARG A 178 11.80 -4.41 -7.16
CA ARG A 178 13.25 -4.23 -6.96
C ARG A 178 14.03 -5.52 -7.22
N ALA A 179 13.45 -6.68 -6.94
CA ALA A 179 14.06 -7.97 -7.27
C ALA A 179 14.04 -8.26 -8.78
N ALA A 180 12.94 -7.98 -9.47
CA ALA A 180 12.86 -8.11 -10.92
C ALA A 180 13.84 -7.15 -11.61
N GLU A 181 13.98 -5.91 -11.13
CA GLU A 181 14.89 -4.92 -11.73
C GLU A 181 16.36 -5.24 -11.44
N LYS A 182 16.70 -5.67 -10.21
CA LYS A 182 18.03 -6.26 -9.93
C LYS A 182 18.28 -7.50 -10.80
N GLY A 183 17.27 -8.33 -11.04
CA GLY A 183 17.34 -9.49 -11.93
C GLY A 183 17.64 -9.13 -13.38
N LYS A 184 16.96 -8.11 -13.94
CA LYS A 184 17.26 -7.56 -15.28
C LYS A 184 18.65 -6.93 -15.36
N ALA A 185 19.05 -6.15 -14.34
CA ALA A 185 20.36 -5.52 -14.31
C ALA A 185 21.49 -6.55 -14.26
N ILE A 186 21.30 -7.64 -13.49
CA ILE A 186 22.20 -8.80 -13.50
C ILE A 186 22.18 -9.49 -14.87
N ALA A 187 21.00 -9.73 -15.46
CA ALA A 187 20.90 -10.36 -16.77
C ALA A 187 21.61 -9.56 -17.86
N ALA A 188 21.40 -8.24 -17.95
CA ALA A 188 22.07 -7.35 -18.90
C ALA A 188 23.59 -7.27 -18.67
N ALA A 189 24.04 -7.31 -17.41
CA ALA A 189 25.48 -7.38 -17.08
C ALA A 189 26.10 -8.74 -17.46
N VAL A 190 25.33 -9.83 -17.35
CA VAL A 190 25.77 -11.20 -17.68
C VAL A 190 25.70 -11.48 -19.18
N GLU A 191 24.75 -10.91 -19.92
CA GLU A 191 24.65 -11.00 -21.39
C GLU A 191 25.90 -10.40 -22.08
N GLY A 192 26.55 -9.40 -21.45
CA GLY A 192 27.85 -8.89 -21.87
C GLY A 192 29.05 -9.83 -21.62
N VAL A 193 28.88 -10.85 -20.76
CA VAL A 193 29.92 -11.81 -20.32
C VAL A 193 29.70 -13.22 -20.86
N GLU A 194 28.46 -13.58 -21.24
CA GLU A 194 28.03 -14.93 -21.63
C GLU A 194 28.72 -15.53 -22.86
N LYS A 195 29.49 -14.73 -23.63
CA LYS A 195 30.34 -15.26 -24.70
C LYS A 195 31.46 -16.20 -24.21
N HIS A 196 31.79 -16.20 -22.90
CA HIS A 196 32.92 -17.00 -22.39
C HIS A 196 32.71 -17.72 -21.05
N TRP A 197 31.60 -17.50 -20.31
CA TRP A 197 31.43 -18.12 -18.97
C TRP A 197 30.07 -18.79 -18.72
N SER A 198 29.82 -19.89 -19.42
CA SER A 198 28.77 -20.83 -19.03
C SER A 198 29.25 -21.73 -17.88
N THR A 199 28.88 -21.43 -16.62
CA THR A 199 28.61 -22.41 -15.53
C THR A 199 28.26 -21.72 -14.20
N THR A 200 27.17 -22.18 -13.55
CA THR A 200 26.78 -21.98 -12.12
C THR A 200 26.50 -20.56 -11.61
N SER A 201 25.21 -20.18 -11.56
CA SER A 201 24.48 -19.91 -10.29
C SER A 201 22.98 -19.55 -10.48
N ASN A 202 22.17 -19.84 -9.46
CA ASN A 202 20.84 -19.29 -9.11
C ASN A 202 19.70 -19.09 -10.15
N SER A 203 19.75 -19.64 -11.37
CA SER A 203 18.66 -19.51 -12.37
C SER A 203 17.23 -19.88 -11.88
N GLY A 204 17.09 -20.75 -10.89
CA GLY A 204 15.78 -21.25 -10.42
C GLY A 204 14.88 -20.27 -9.64
N SER A 205 15.40 -19.15 -9.10
CA SER A 205 14.56 -18.19 -8.37
C SER A 205 13.74 -17.29 -9.28
N ASN A 206 14.36 -16.83 -10.38
CA ASN A 206 13.79 -15.78 -11.22
C ASN A 206 12.58 -16.30 -12.00
N THR A 207 12.68 -17.51 -12.56
CA THR A 207 11.56 -18.16 -13.28
C THR A 207 10.32 -18.39 -12.40
N PHE A 208 10.49 -18.62 -11.09
CA PHE A 208 9.37 -18.70 -10.16
C PHE A 208 8.75 -17.33 -9.86
N VAL A 209 9.58 -16.31 -9.60
CA VAL A 209 9.11 -14.93 -9.39
C VAL A 209 8.40 -14.40 -10.64
N GLU A 210 8.88 -14.75 -11.83
CA GLU A 210 8.30 -14.34 -13.12
C GLU A 210 7.03 -15.14 -13.48
N THR A 211 6.97 -16.43 -13.14
CA THR A 211 5.72 -17.21 -13.21
C THR A 211 4.66 -16.70 -12.22
N LEU A 212 5.07 -16.26 -11.02
CA LEU A 212 4.20 -15.54 -10.11
C LEU A 212 3.80 -14.17 -10.68
N ARG A 213 4.72 -13.44 -11.32
CA ARG A 213 4.42 -12.15 -11.98
C ARG A 213 3.31 -12.32 -13.02
N GLU A 214 3.46 -13.28 -13.92
CA GLU A 214 2.44 -13.62 -14.92
C GLU A 214 1.08 -14.03 -14.32
N LYS A 215 1.07 -14.80 -13.21
CA LYS A 215 -0.18 -15.35 -12.65
C LYS A 215 -0.92 -14.42 -11.67
N LEU A 216 -0.22 -13.56 -10.94
CA LEU A 216 -0.80 -12.62 -9.97
C LEU A 216 -1.12 -11.25 -10.58
N PHE A 217 -0.31 -10.78 -11.53
CA PHE A 217 -0.26 -9.36 -11.91
C PHE A 217 -0.77 -9.10 -13.34
N ARG A 218 -0.88 -10.12 -14.20
CA ARG A 218 -1.50 -10.03 -15.54
C ARG A 218 -3.04 -10.00 -15.58
N PRO A 219 -3.82 -10.61 -14.66
CA PRO A 219 -5.29 -10.48 -14.71
C PRO A 219 -5.75 -9.02 -14.54
N SER A 220 -6.74 -8.62 -15.35
CA SER A 220 -7.38 -7.30 -15.33
C SER A 220 -8.49 -7.22 -14.28
N LEU A 221 -8.93 -6.00 -13.93
CA LEU A 221 -10.02 -5.80 -12.97
C LEU A 221 -11.34 -6.47 -13.40
N SER A 222 -11.56 -6.65 -14.71
CA SER A 222 -12.67 -7.45 -15.25
C SER A 222 -12.69 -8.92 -14.79
N THR A 223 -11.59 -9.49 -14.28
CA THR A 223 -11.60 -10.84 -13.70
C THR A 223 -12.09 -10.88 -12.24
N ILE A 224 -12.24 -9.72 -11.59
CA ILE A 224 -12.59 -9.62 -10.16
C ILE A 224 -13.90 -8.87 -9.93
N ILE A 225 -14.29 -8.00 -10.88
CA ILE A 225 -15.58 -7.34 -10.92
C ILE A 225 -16.63 -8.37 -11.38
N GLN A 226 -17.64 -8.59 -10.53
CA GLN A 226 -18.77 -9.44 -10.87
C GLN A 226 -19.86 -8.61 -11.58
N GLU A 227 -20.63 -9.21 -12.47
CA GLU A 227 -21.72 -8.53 -13.22
C GLU A 227 -22.75 -7.84 -12.30
N ASN A 228 -22.92 -8.35 -11.07
CA ASN A 228 -23.82 -7.80 -10.05
C ASN A 228 -23.10 -6.95 -8.97
N THR A 229 -21.96 -6.33 -9.29
CA THR A 229 -21.20 -5.48 -8.35
C THR A 229 -21.99 -4.22 -7.99
N LYS A 230 -22.46 -4.12 -6.74
CA LYS A 230 -23.22 -2.96 -6.27
C LYS A 230 -22.34 -1.73 -6.07
N VAL A 231 -22.40 -0.79 -7.02
CA VAL A 231 -21.84 0.56 -6.87
C VAL A 231 -22.74 1.38 -5.92
N LEU A 232 -22.16 2.05 -4.93
CA LEU A 232 -22.83 3.10 -4.19
C LEU A 232 -22.62 4.45 -4.88
N THR A 233 -23.68 5.02 -5.47
CA THR A 233 -23.70 6.38 -6.01
C THR A 233 -24.45 7.37 -5.09
N VAL A 234 -23.99 8.62 -5.10
CA VAL A 234 -24.60 9.75 -4.36
C VAL A 234 -24.59 11.01 -5.22
N SER A 235 -25.58 11.89 -5.00
CA SER A 235 -25.58 13.23 -5.61
C SER A 235 -24.49 14.11 -4.96
N PRO A 236 -23.88 15.08 -5.67
CA PRO A 236 -23.12 16.17 -5.05
C PRO A 236 -23.92 16.88 -3.93
N THR A 237 -25.24 16.98 -4.13
CA THR A 237 -26.21 17.62 -3.23
C THR A 237 -26.80 16.68 -2.16
N ASP A 238 -26.42 15.40 -2.14
CA ASP A 238 -26.76 14.54 -0.99
C ASP A 238 -26.06 15.10 0.26
N THR A 239 -26.62 14.87 1.45
CA THR A 239 -25.95 15.19 2.70
C THR A 239 -25.04 14.05 3.15
N VAL A 240 -24.02 14.36 3.95
CA VAL A 240 -23.12 13.34 4.53
C VAL A 240 -23.91 12.28 5.31
N LEU A 241 -25.00 12.65 5.99
CA LEU A 241 -25.89 11.68 6.65
C LEU A 241 -26.56 10.72 5.64
N VAL A 242 -27.06 11.22 4.51
CA VAL A 242 -27.66 10.37 3.47
C VAL A 242 -26.62 9.41 2.90
N ALA A 243 -25.41 9.89 2.60
CA ALA A 243 -24.32 9.04 2.15
C ALA A 243 -23.93 7.98 3.22
N ALA A 244 -23.86 8.35 4.50
CA ALA A 244 -23.55 7.43 5.59
C ALA A 244 -24.63 6.35 5.78
N LYS A 245 -25.92 6.68 5.63
CA LYS A 245 -27.03 5.70 5.68
C LYS A 245 -26.94 4.70 4.51
N LYS A 246 -26.77 5.18 3.28
CA LYS A 246 -26.55 4.32 2.10
C LYS A 246 -25.30 3.42 2.28
N MET A 247 -24.21 3.94 2.87
CA MET A 247 -23.01 3.15 3.24
C MET A 247 -23.33 2.06 4.27
N GLN A 248 -24.13 2.36 5.32
CA GLN A 248 -24.55 1.37 6.32
C GLN A 248 -25.41 0.26 5.70
N GLU A 249 -26.40 0.65 4.89
CA GLU A 249 -27.36 -0.26 4.23
C GLU A 249 -26.66 -1.26 3.30
N MET A 250 -25.77 -0.77 2.43
CA MET A 250 -25.01 -1.63 1.52
C MET A 250 -23.73 -2.24 2.13
N ARG A 251 -23.37 -1.83 3.35
CA ARG A 251 -22.15 -2.22 4.11
C ARG A 251 -20.83 -1.82 3.44
N ILE A 252 -20.85 -0.84 2.53
CA ILE A 252 -19.70 -0.31 1.78
C ILE A 252 -19.08 0.89 2.55
N SER A 253 -17.77 1.16 2.39
CA SER A 253 -17.07 2.27 3.06
C SER A 253 -16.71 3.45 2.14
N SER A 254 -17.24 3.46 0.93
CA SER A 254 -17.04 4.49 -0.09
C SER A 254 -18.30 4.68 -0.94
N ALA A 255 -18.47 5.88 -1.48
CA ALA A 255 -19.56 6.28 -2.36
C ALA A 255 -18.98 7.12 -3.50
N VAL A 256 -19.31 6.81 -4.75
CA VAL A 256 -18.95 7.64 -5.90
C VAL A 256 -19.97 8.76 -6.04
N VAL A 257 -19.49 9.98 -6.13
CA VAL A 257 -20.32 11.16 -6.35
C VAL A 257 -20.47 11.33 -7.85
N THR A 258 -21.68 11.19 -8.38
CA THR A 258 -21.93 11.13 -9.82
C THR A 258 -22.78 12.29 -10.31
N VAL A 259 -22.49 12.75 -11.53
CA VAL A 259 -23.32 13.67 -12.32
C VAL A 259 -23.46 13.04 -13.70
N ASP A 260 -24.69 12.91 -14.20
CA ASP A 260 -25.00 12.24 -15.47
C ASP A 260 -24.35 10.84 -15.60
N ASN A 261 -24.38 10.08 -14.50
CA ASN A 261 -23.74 8.77 -14.29
C ASN A 261 -22.20 8.73 -14.40
N LYS A 262 -21.53 9.88 -14.62
CA LYS A 262 -20.06 9.99 -14.68
C LYS A 262 -19.47 10.38 -13.31
N PRO A 263 -18.25 9.94 -12.97
CA PRO A 263 -17.63 10.22 -11.68
C PRO A 263 -17.20 11.69 -11.58
N ARG A 264 -17.69 12.39 -10.55
CA ARG A 264 -17.30 13.76 -10.21
C ARG A 264 -16.51 13.85 -8.90
N GLY A 265 -16.69 12.87 -8.02
CA GLY A 265 -16.01 12.78 -6.73
C GLY A 265 -16.05 11.38 -6.14
N ILE A 266 -15.35 11.16 -5.04
CA ILE A 266 -15.53 10.02 -4.15
C ILE A 266 -15.60 10.49 -2.69
N LEU A 267 -16.51 9.93 -1.90
CA LEU A 267 -16.60 10.14 -0.46
C LEU A 267 -16.36 8.81 0.26
N THR A 268 -15.41 8.76 1.18
CA THR A 268 -15.09 7.57 1.98
C THR A 268 -15.43 7.76 3.46
N SER A 269 -15.51 6.67 4.22
CA SER A 269 -15.66 6.73 5.69
C SER A 269 -14.53 7.53 6.36
N LYS A 270 -13.31 7.46 5.81
CA LYS A 270 -12.16 8.30 6.19
C LYS A 270 -12.44 9.79 5.99
N ASP A 271 -13.06 10.18 4.89
CA ASP A 271 -13.38 11.59 4.61
C ASP A 271 -14.46 12.12 5.57
N ILE A 272 -15.43 11.29 5.95
CA ILE A 272 -16.43 11.62 6.98
C ILE A 272 -15.74 11.90 8.33
N LEU A 273 -14.79 11.04 8.75
CA LEU A 273 -14.02 11.28 9.97
C LEU A 273 -13.15 12.55 9.86
N MET A 274 -12.34 12.65 8.79
CA MET A 274 -11.30 13.65 8.65
C MET A 274 -11.81 15.04 8.28
N ARG A 275 -12.87 15.16 7.46
CA ARG A 275 -13.33 16.44 6.89
C ARG A 275 -14.68 16.91 7.42
N VAL A 276 -15.46 16.03 8.07
CA VAL A 276 -16.74 16.38 8.68
C VAL A 276 -16.60 16.40 10.20
N ILE A 277 -16.32 15.25 10.82
CA ILE A 277 -16.31 15.12 12.29
C ILE A 277 -15.15 15.89 12.93
N SER A 278 -13.91 15.71 12.45
CA SER A 278 -12.75 16.43 13.03
C SER A 278 -12.79 17.95 12.81
N GLN A 279 -13.70 18.43 11.97
CA GLN A 279 -13.94 19.84 11.66
C GLN A 279 -15.23 20.38 12.32
N ASN A 280 -15.86 19.59 13.19
CA ASN A 280 -17.13 19.88 13.86
C ASN A 280 -18.28 20.27 12.90
N LEU A 281 -18.26 19.78 11.66
CA LEU A 281 -19.31 20.07 10.69
C LEU A 281 -20.54 19.16 10.90
N PRO A 282 -21.77 19.68 10.86
CA PRO A 282 -22.99 18.89 11.06
C PRO A 282 -23.24 17.94 9.86
N PRO A 283 -23.26 16.61 10.05
CA PRO A 283 -23.48 15.65 8.95
C PRO A 283 -24.87 15.76 8.30
N LYS A 284 -25.85 16.34 9.02
CA LYS A 284 -27.23 16.52 8.55
C LYS A 284 -27.38 17.56 7.44
N THR A 285 -26.50 18.56 7.40
CA THR A 285 -26.58 19.71 6.46
C THR A 285 -25.30 19.93 5.65
N THR A 286 -24.21 19.25 6.00
CA THR A 286 -22.99 19.23 5.17
C THR A 286 -23.27 18.42 3.90
N LEU A 287 -23.18 19.07 2.74
CA LEU A 287 -23.30 18.43 1.42
C LEU A 287 -22.08 17.58 1.11
N VAL A 288 -22.28 16.49 0.36
CA VAL A 288 -21.24 15.58 -0.11
C VAL A 288 -20.17 16.33 -0.90
N GLU A 289 -20.56 17.25 -1.80
CA GLU A 289 -19.61 17.99 -2.64
C GLU A 289 -18.57 18.82 -1.88
N LYS A 290 -18.92 19.29 -0.67
CA LYS A 290 -18.04 20.10 0.18
C LYS A 290 -16.89 19.29 0.80
N VAL A 291 -17.03 17.96 0.89
CA VAL A 291 -16.12 17.08 1.62
C VAL A 291 -15.66 15.84 0.85
N MET A 292 -16.23 15.55 -0.32
CA MET A 292 -15.71 14.54 -1.24
C MET A 292 -14.28 14.86 -1.69
N THR A 293 -13.55 13.85 -2.15
CA THR A 293 -12.34 14.03 -2.95
C THR A 293 -12.78 14.23 -4.41
N PRO A 294 -12.61 15.43 -5.01
CA PRO A 294 -13.10 15.72 -6.36
C PRO A 294 -12.22 15.09 -7.44
N ASN A 295 -12.82 14.77 -8.60
CA ASN A 295 -12.15 14.16 -9.76
C ASN A 295 -11.23 12.97 -9.37
N PRO A 296 -11.77 11.89 -8.77
CA PRO A 296 -10.99 10.74 -8.35
C PRO A 296 -10.30 10.08 -9.55
N GLU A 297 -9.10 9.59 -9.33
CA GLU A 297 -8.43 8.70 -10.26
C GLU A 297 -9.28 7.43 -10.45
N CYS A 298 -9.45 6.98 -11.69
CA CYS A 298 -10.34 5.89 -12.06
C CYS A 298 -9.60 4.90 -12.97
N ALA A 299 -9.81 3.60 -12.76
CA ALA A 299 -9.32 2.55 -13.64
C ALA A 299 -10.35 2.18 -14.72
N SER A 300 -9.92 1.54 -15.80
CA SER A 300 -10.81 0.84 -16.72
C SER A 300 -11.02 -0.62 -16.28
N VAL A 301 -12.06 -1.28 -16.78
CA VAL A 301 -12.24 -2.74 -16.60
C VAL A 301 -11.07 -3.57 -17.16
N ASP A 302 -10.38 -3.04 -18.17
CA ASP A 302 -9.23 -3.65 -18.84
C ASP A 302 -7.90 -3.39 -18.08
N THR A 303 -7.91 -2.57 -17.02
CA THR A 303 -6.70 -2.22 -16.24
C THR A 303 -6.17 -3.45 -15.46
N PRO A 304 -4.86 -3.76 -15.50
CA PRO A 304 -4.26 -4.82 -14.70
C PRO A 304 -4.44 -4.61 -13.19
N ILE A 305 -4.59 -5.72 -12.45
CA ILE A 305 -4.66 -5.73 -10.98
C ILE A 305 -3.43 -5.06 -10.34
N VAL A 306 -2.25 -5.21 -10.96
CA VAL A 306 -1.01 -4.58 -10.50
C VAL A 306 -1.07 -3.07 -10.61
N ASP A 307 -1.42 -2.54 -11.78
CA ASP A 307 -1.50 -1.11 -12.04
C ASP A 307 -2.55 -0.43 -11.14
N ALA A 308 -3.65 -1.12 -10.85
CA ALA A 308 -4.65 -0.70 -9.87
C ALA A 308 -4.09 -0.61 -8.43
N LEU A 309 -3.20 -1.52 -8.03
CA LEU A 309 -2.53 -1.48 -6.73
C LEU A 309 -1.44 -0.41 -6.65
N HIS A 310 -0.71 -0.14 -7.74
CA HIS A 310 0.20 1.01 -7.84
C HIS A 310 -0.55 2.33 -7.76
N THR A 311 -1.64 2.46 -8.52
CA THR A 311 -2.55 3.61 -8.50
C THR A 311 -3.04 3.91 -7.07
N MET A 312 -3.54 2.88 -6.36
CA MET A 312 -3.88 3.00 -4.93
C MET A 312 -2.70 3.38 -4.05
N HIS A 313 -1.54 2.73 -4.24
CA HIS A 313 -0.34 3.01 -3.46
C HIS A 313 0.10 4.46 -3.62
N ASP A 314 0.32 4.93 -4.83
CA ASP A 314 0.97 6.21 -5.11
C ASP A 314 0.02 7.39 -4.84
N GLY A 315 -1.25 7.26 -5.19
CA GLY A 315 -2.32 8.18 -4.80
C GLY A 315 -2.68 8.16 -3.30
N LYS A 316 -2.17 7.19 -2.53
CA LYS A 316 -2.40 6.98 -1.09
C LYS A 316 -3.89 6.83 -0.72
N PHE A 317 -4.67 6.18 -1.59
CA PHE A 317 -6.08 5.83 -1.39
C PHE A 317 -6.30 4.32 -1.49
N LEU A 318 -7.38 3.82 -0.87
CA LEU A 318 -7.66 2.37 -0.77
C LEU A 318 -8.91 1.93 -1.54
N HIS A 319 -9.52 2.86 -2.28
CA HIS A 319 -10.72 2.66 -3.09
C HIS A 319 -10.48 3.28 -4.47
N LEU A 320 -10.68 2.50 -5.52
CA LEU A 320 -10.47 2.90 -6.91
C LEU A 320 -11.79 2.68 -7.66
N PRO A 321 -12.48 3.75 -8.09
CA PRO A 321 -13.61 3.64 -8.99
C PRO A 321 -13.16 3.04 -10.33
N VAL A 322 -14.01 2.23 -10.94
CA VAL A 322 -13.76 1.59 -12.23
C VAL A 322 -14.83 2.02 -13.20
N ILE A 323 -14.41 2.49 -14.38
CA ILE A 323 -15.26 2.95 -15.46
C ILE A 323 -15.22 2.00 -16.67
N ASP A 324 -16.29 2.05 -17.45
CA ASP A 324 -16.35 1.51 -18.81
C ASP A 324 -15.73 2.47 -19.85
N ARG A 325 -15.98 2.19 -21.13
CA ARG A 325 -15.47 2.96 -22.28
C ARG A 325 -16.24 4.26 -22.54
N ASP A 326 -17.45 4.39 -22.00
CA ASP A 326 -18.30 5.58 -22.11
C ASP A 326 -18.06 6.55 -20.92
N GLY A 327 -17.29 6.11 -19.92
CA GLY A 327 -16.94 6.85 -18.71
C GLY A 327 -17.98 6.74 -17.60
N VAL A 328 -18.86 5.73 -17.66
CA VAL A 328 -19.84 5.40 -16.63
C VAL A 328 -19.22 4.44 -15.61
N ILE A 329 -19.59 4.58 -14.35
CA ILE A 329 -19.04 3.78 -13.26
C ILE A 329 -19.69 2.40 -13.21
N VAL A 330 -18.86 1.35 -13.31
CA VAL A 330 -19.27 -0.05 -13.26
C VAL A 330 -18.91 -0.74 -11.95
N ALA A 331 -17.88 -0.28 -11.24
CA ALA A 331 -17.48 -0.83 -9.95
C ALA A 331 -16.75 0.21 -9.07
N VAL A 332 -16.57 -0.13 -7.80
CA VAL A 332 -15.50 0.43 -6.95
C VAL A 332 -14.77 -0.76 -6.35
N VAL A 333 -13.49 -0.90 -6.68
CA VAL A 333 -12.63 -1.93 -6.09
C VAL A 333 -11.90 -1.33 -4.89
N ASP A 334 -11.68 -2.13 -3.85
CA ASP A 334 -10.88 -1.73 -2.69
C ASP A 334 -9.70 -2.68 -2.47
N VAL A 335 -8.72 -2.23 -1.69
CA VAL A 335 -7.47 -2.97 -1.46
C VAL A 335 -7.70 -4.39 -0.90
N ILE A 336 -8.73 -4.64 -0.08
CA ILE A 336 -9.03 -5.99 0.42
C ILE A 336 -9.61 -6.84 -0.71
N HIS A 337 -10.56 -6.31 -1.47
CA HIS A 337 -11.15 -7.03 -2.60
C HIS A 337 -10.10 -7.40 -3.65
N ILE A 338 -9.18 -6.49 -3.98
CA ILE A 338 -8.06 -6.80 -4.88
C ILE A 338 -7.11 -7.82 -4.25
N THR A 339 -6.72 -7.67 -2.98
CA THR A 339 -5.84 -8.64 -2.29
C THR A 339 -6.46 -10.04 -2.29
N HIS A 340 -7.73 -10.17 -1.92
CA HIS A 340 -8.46 -11.42 -1.87
C HIS A 340 -8.63 -12.03 -3.28
N ALA A 341 -8.83 -11.21 -4.32
CA ALA A 341 -8.93 -11.71 -5.68
C ALA A 341 -7.57 -12.21 -6.22
N ALA A 342 -6.47 -11.49 -5.96
CA ALA A 342 -5.12 -11.94 -6.28
C ALA A 342 -4.77 -13.27 -5.57
N VAL A 343 -5.14 -13.40 -4.29
CA VAL A 343 -5.06 -14.66 -3.52
C VAL A 343 -5.88 -15.79 -4.19
N ALA A 344 -7.12 -15.49 -4.61
CA ALA A 344 -8.03 -16.47 -5.16
C ALA A 344 -7.64 -16.96 -6.57
N THR A 345 -7.26 -16.06 -7.49
CA THR A 345 -6.87 -16.42 -8.87
C THR A 345 -5.64 -17.33 -8.90
N VAL A 346 -4.73 -17.18 -7.93
CA VAL A 346 -3.60 -18.10 -7.73
C VAL A 346 -4.06 -19.51 -7.33
N GLY A 347 -5.00 -19.63 -6.38
CA GLY A 347 -5.52 -20.94 -5.95
C GLY A 347 -6.40 -21.63 -7.00
N ASN A 348 -7.26 -20.87 -7.67
CA ASN A 348 -8.27 -21.41 -8.58
C ASN A 348 -7.67 -21.96 -9.90
N SER A 349 -6.44 -21.57 -10.24
CA SER A 349 -5.73 -21.97 -11.46
C SER A 349 -5.15 -23.40 -11.42
N ALA A 350 -5.42 -24.19 -10.38
CA ALA A 350 -4.86 -25.53 -10.19
C ALA A 350 -5.83 -26.60 -9.66
N GLY A 351 -7.07 -26.23 -9.27
CA GLY A 351 -8.07 -27.18 -8.79
C GLY A 351 -7.73 -27.88 -7.47
N VAL A 352 -6.98 -27.22 -6.57
CA VAL A 352 -6.43 -27.84 -5.35
C VAL A 352 -7.11 -27.32 -4.07
N SER A 353 -7.10 -28.16 -3.03
CA SER A 353 -7.52 -27.83 -1.65
C SER A 353 -6.98 -26.48 -1.13
N ASN A 354 -7.73 -25.85 -0.23
CA ASN A 354 -7.35 -24.64 0.52
C ASN A 354 -5.91 -24.68 1.07
N GLU A 355 -5.43 -25.87 1.46
CA GLU A 355 -4.08 -26.08 1.97
C GLU A 355 -2.99 -25.71 0.95
N ALA A 356 -3.20 -25.97 -0.34
CA ALA A 356 -2.27 -25.58 -1.41
C ALA A 356 -2.36 -24.09 -1.74
N THR A 357 -3.54 -23.48 -1.66
CA THR A 357 -3.71 -22.02 -1.76
C THR A 357 -2.97 -21.32 -0.61
N ASN A 358 -3.07 -21.86 0.61
CA ASN A 358 -2.30 -21.40 1.76
C ASN A 358 -0.78 -21.58 1.52
N ASN A 359 -0.34 -22.71 0.97
CA ASN A 359 1.07 -23.00 0.67
C ASN A 359 1.63 -22.09 -0.45
N MET A 360 0.81 -21.72 -1.45
CA MET A 360 1.22 -20.82 -2.53
C MET A 360 1.18 -19.35 -2.12
N MET A 361 0.24 -18.97 -1.24
CA MET A 361 0.22 -17.65 -0.59
C MET A 361 1.36 -17.51 0.43
N GLN A 362 1.69 -18.57 1.16
CA GLN A 362 2.92 -18.67 1.94
C GLN A 362 4.13 -18.43 1.04
N LYS A 363 4.27 -19.14 -0.09
CA LYS A 363 5.36 -18.92 -1.05
C LYS A 363 5.38 -17.51 -1.64
N PHE A 364 4.24 -16.87 -1.88
CA PHE A 364 4.18 -15.46 -2.31
C PHE A 364 4.78 -14.54 -1.25
N TRP A 365 4.29 -14.59 -0.01
CA TRP A 365 4.81 -13.78 1.09
C TRP A 365 6.26 -14.12 1.42
N ASP A 366 6.61 -15.41 1.50
CA ASP A 366 7.97 -15.87 1.74
C ASP A 366 8.93 -15.46 0.63
N SER A 367 8.48 -15.30 -0.62
CA SER A 367 9.30 -14.77 -1.74
C SER A 367 9.40 -13.25 -1.72
N ALA A 368 8.27 -12.55 -1.52
CA ALA A 368 8.26 -11.09 -1.39
C ALA A 368 9.04 -10.62 -0.15
N MET A 369 9.19 -11.48 0.86
CA MET A 369 10.01 -11.25 2.04
C MET A 369 11.38 -11.99 1.97
N ALA A 370 11.59 -12.92 1.01
CA ALA A 370 12.85 -13.66 0.82
C ALA A 370 14.01 -12.70 0.59
N LEU A 371 13.70 -11.73 -0.26
CA LEU A 371 14.49 -10.57 -0.62
C LEU A 371 14.93 -9.86 0.66
N SER A 372 16.24 -9.91 0.93
CA SER A 372 16.82 -9.34 2.14
C SER A 372 16.39 -7.90 2.35
N PRO A 373 16.07 -7.49 3.59
CA PRO A 373 16.27 -6.10 3.98
C PRO A 373 17.71 -5.72 3.62
N ASN A 374 17.88 -4.52 3.07
CA ASN A 374 19.18 -3.88 2.98
C ASN A 374 19.41 -3.16 4.32
N ASP A 375 20.64 -3.01 4.78
CA ASP A 375 20.94 -2.46 6.11
C ASP A 375 20.61 -0.95 6.27
N ASP A 376 20.12 -0.31 5.19
CA ASP A 376 19.72 1.10 5.10
C ASP A 376 18.39 1.44 5.81
N ASP A 377 17.68 0.45 6.38
CA ASP A 377 16.33 0.61 7.00
C ASP A 377 16.34 0.81 8.55
N GLU A 378 17.51 0.82 9.23
CA GLU A 378 17.59 0.93 10.71
C GLU A 378 17.07 2.25 11.29
N ASP A 379 17.24 3.38 10.59
CA ASP A 379 16.95 4.75 11.09
C ASP A 379 15.47 5.05 11.38
N CYS A 380 14.55 4.12 11.10
CA CYS A 380 13.12 4.29 11.37
C CYS A 380 12.67 3.86 12.79
N ARG A 381 13.59 3.53 13.71
CA ARG A 381 13.23 3.32 15.13
C ARG A 381 13.08 4.65 15.87
N SER A 382 11.83 5.08 16.04
CA SER A 382 11.41 6.34 16.68
C SER A 382 11.78 6.47 18.18
N GLU A 383 13.06 6.71 18.47
CA GLU A 383 13.52 7.38 19.71
C GLU A 383 12.93 8.80 19.77
N ASN A 384 11.87 9.01 20.56
CA ASN A 384 11.41 10.37 20.87
C ASN A 384 10.63 10.40 22.20
N SER A 385 11.37 10.17 23.30
CA SER A 385 10.84 10.14 24.67
C SER A 385 10.96 11.52 25.35
N LEU A 386 10.00 12.41 25.10
CA LEU A 386 9.91 13.68 25.82
C LEU A 386 9.28 13.48 27.21
N ARG A 387 10.07 13.80 28.26
CA ARG A 387 9.53 14.18 29.58
C ARG A 387 9.08 15.65 29.52
N LEU A 388 7.94 15.96 30.11
CA LEU A 388 7.52 17.35 30.42
C LEU A 388 8.19 17.80 31.74
N PRO A 389 8.42 19.11 31.91
CA PRO A 389 7.47 19.89 32.73
C PRO A 389 7.20 21.34 32.26
N SER A 390 6.11 21.92 32.80
CA SER A 390 5.63 23.32 32.90
C SER A 390 5.90 24.41 31.83
N GLU A 391 4.81 25.11 31.51
CA GLU A 391 4.62 26.57 31.45
C GLU A 391 5.71 27.51 30.88
N GLY A 392 5.33 28.35 29.92
CA GLY A 392 5.99 29.64 29.70
C GLY A 392 5.84 30.27 28.31
N ALA A 393 5.16 31.42 28.25
CA ALA A 393 5.20 32.44 27.19
C ALA A 393 4.72 32.09 25.76
N GLU A 394 4.33 33.13 25.03
CA GLU A 394 3.94 33.07 23.62
C GLU A 394 5.14 33.34 22.70
N THR A 395 5.17 32.72 21.51
CA THR A 395 5.70 33.37 20.30
C THR A 395 5.22 32.67 19.03
N ARG A 396 5.00 33.44 17.95
CA ARG A 396 4.72 32.88 16.62
C ARG A 396 6.01 32.35 16.00
N GLY A 397 6.04 31.06 15.66
CA GLY A 397 7.11 30.44 14.89
C GLY A 397 6.58 29.34 13.97
N SER A 398 6.58 29.58 12.66
CA SER A 398 6.18 28.59 11.65
C SER A 398 7.32 27.60 11.42
N LEU A 399 7.20 26.37 11.94
CA LEU A 399 8.21 25.32 11.77
C LEU A 399 7.87 24.34 10.62
N PRO A 400 8.88 23.74 9.93
CA PRO A 400 8.66 23.07 8.65
C PRO A 400 8.12 21.64 8.77
N PHE A 401 7.53 21.14 7.67
CA PHE A 401 7.15 19.74 7.52
C PHE A 401 8.36 18.87 7.11
N PRO A 402 8.67 17.77 7.82
CA PRO A 402 9.55 16.73 7.31
C PRO A 402 8.76 15.79 6.38
N SER A 403 8.99 15.84 5.05
CA SER A 403 8.26 14.96 4.12
C SER A 403 8.93 14.67 2.77
N THR A 404 9.91 13.76 2.74
CA THR A 404 10.26 12.91 1.57
C THR A 404 10.98 11.66 2.05
N VAL A 405 10.54 10.46 1.62
CA VAL A 405 11.16 9.16 1.97
C VAL A 405 11.75 8.47 0.72
N PHE A 406 12.05 9.26 -0.32
CA PHE A 406 12.72 8.82 -1.54
C PHE A 406 13.67 9.92 -2.02
N PRO A 407 15.01 9.81 -1.80
CA PRO A 407 15.95 10.88 -2.13
C PRO A 407 16.20 11.04 -3.64
N ASN A 408 15.86 10.03 -4.46
CA ASN A 408 16.22 9.99 -5.89
C ASN A 408 15.02 10.27 -6.83
N THR A 409 13.86 10.66 -6.32
CA THR A 409 12.72 11.03 -7.16
C THR A 409 12.26 12.48 -6.93
N PHE A 410 11.67 13.07 -7.95
CA PHE A 410 11.03 14.38 -7.87
C PHE A 410 9.80 14.45 -8.78
N ALA A 411 8.96 15.46 -8.54
CA ALA A 411 7.74 15.67 -9.30
C ALA A 411 7.97 16.69 -10.43
N PHE A 412 7.35 16.44 -11.58
CA PHE A 412 7.42 17.28 -12.76
C PHE A 412 6.01 17.57 -13.30
N LYS A 413 5.84 18.74 -13.91
CA LYS A 413 4.62 19.17 -14.60
C LYS A 413 4.99 19.52 -16.04
N LEU A 414 4.29 18.96 -17.03
CA LEU A 414 4.49 19.27 -18.45
C LEU A 414 3.14 19.57 -19.11
N GLN A 415 3.07 20.65 -19.88
CA GLN A 415 1.86 20.99 -20.65
C GLN A 415 1.98 20.48 -22.09
N ASP A 416 0.94 19.82 -22.60
CA ASP A 416 0.93 19.32 -23.98
C ASP A 416 0.36 20.31 -25.00
N LYS A 417 0.45 19.96 -26.30
CA LYS A 417 -0.01 20.80 -27.41
C LYS A 417 -1.53 21.01 -27.43
N LYS A 418 -2.28 20.25 -26.63
CA LYS A 418 -3.74 20.37 -26.43
C LYS A 418 -4.06 21.11 -25.13
N GLY A 419 -3.06 21.72 -24.49
CA GLY A 419 -3.17 22.53 -23.27
C GLY A 419 -3.29 21.73 -21.98
N ARG A 420 -3.29 20.39 -22.03
CA ARG A 420 -3.49 19.52 -20.85
C ARG A 420 -2.21 19.50 -20.02
N MET A 421 -2.35 19.57 -18.69
CA MET A 421 -1.23 19.56 -17.76
C MET A 421 -1.00 18.14 -17.22
N HIS A 422 0.06 17.50 -17.68
CA HIS A 422 0.53 16.21 -17.19
C HIS A 422 1.36 16.43 -15.92
N ARG A 423 1.09 15.68 -14.85
CA ARG A 423 1.96 15.64 -13.66
C ARG A 423 2.46 14.22 -13.47
N PHE A 424 3.75 14.08 -13.16
CA PHE A 424 4.37 12.79 -12.92
C PHE A 424 5.53 12.90 -11.93
N THR A 425 6.03 11.75 -11.49
CA THR A 425 7.29 11.62 -10.76
C THR A 425 8.21 10.70 -11.54
N CYS A 426 9.49 11.03 -11.61
CA CYS A 426 10.52 10.16 -12.19
C CYS A 426 11.78 10.17 -11.31
N ASN A 427 12.72 9.29 -11.65
CA ASN A 427 14.10 9.34 -11.17
C ASN A 427 14.76 10.64 -11.62
N ILE A 428 15.72 11.14 -10.83
CA ILE A 428 16.48 12.37 -11.12
C ILE A 428 17.95 12.09 -11.46
N GLN A 429 18.40 10.83 -11.32
CA GLN A 429 19.78 10.42 -11.60
C GLN A 429 20.09 10.27 -13.11
N SER A 430 19.08 10.45 -13.98
CA SER A 430 19.16 10.19 -15.42
C SER A 430 18.15 11.07 -16.16
N LEU A 431 18.65 11.94 -17.03
CA LEU A 431 17.87 12.71 -17.99
C LEU A 431 17.19 11.80 -19.00
N THR A 432 17.74 10.61 -19.27
CA THR A 432 17.12 9.57 -20.10
C THR A 432 15.84 9.02 -19.46
N ASP A 433 15.76 8.92 -18.13
CA ASP A 433 14.56 8.47 -17.41
C ASP A 433 13.46 9.54 -17.47
N LEU A 434 13.84 10.82 -17.39
CA LEU A 434 12.95 11.96 -17.58
C LEU A 434 12.45 12.04 -19.04
N ILE A 435 13.34 11.93 -20.03
CA ILE A 435 12.97 11.90 -21.45
C ILE A 435 12.03 10.73 -21.75
N THR A 436 12.33 9.52 -21.25
CA THR A 436 11.45 8.35 -21.39
C THR A 436 10.08 8.60 -20.75
N SER A 437 10.05 9.24 -19.58
CA SER A 437 8.82 9.66 -18.90
C SER A 437 8.01 10.71 -19.68
N ILE A 438 8.67 11.56 -20.47
CA ILE A 438 8.06 12.55 -21.36
C ILE A 438 7.52 11.86 -22.62
N ILE A 439 8.30 11.00 -23.28
CA ILE A 439 7.89 10.23 -24.47
C ILE A 439 6.63 9.40 -24.18
N HIS A 440 6.57 8.70 -23.03
CA HIS A 440 5.40 7.91 -22.64
C HIS A 440 4.09 8.71 -22.45
N ARG A 441 4.17 10.03 -22.26
CA ARG A 441 3.00 10.90 -21.96
C ARG A 441 2.62 11.80 -23.14
N MET A 442 3.62 12.22 -23.91
CA MET A 442 3.45 13.05 -25.10
C MET A 442 3.21 12.22 -26.36
N GLY A 443 3.80 11.03 -26.47
CA GLY A 443 3.58 10.07 -27.57
C GLY A 443 3.71 10.70 -28.95
N ASP A 444 2.58 10.80 -29.65
CA ASP A 444 2.45 11.34 -31.01
C ASP A 444 2.79 12.83 -31.14
N ASP A 445 2.80 13.59 -30.04
CA ASP A 445 3.10 15.03 -30.05
C ASP A 445 4.61 15.32 -30.22
N ILE A 446 5.51 14.32 -30.16
CA ILE A 446 6.97 14.50 -30.35
C ILE A 446 7.44 13.87 -31.66
N ASP A 447 7.88 14.71 -32.60
CA ASP A 447 8.47 14.28 -33.87
C ASP A 447 9.90 13.77 -33.67
N ARG A 448 10.16 12.52 -34.07
CA ARG A 448 11.49 11.89 -34.02
C ARG A 448 12.54 12.62 -34.87
N ASN A 449 12.12 13.41 -35.86
CA ASN A 449 12.99 14.22 -36.71
C ASN A 449 13.20 15.65 -36.17
N ASN A 450 12.47 16.04 -35.12
CA ASN A 450 12.55 17.35 -34.49
C ASN A 450 12.42 17.22 -32.96
N LEU A 451 13.51 16.73 -32.34
CA LEU A 451 13.61 16.52 -30.90
C LEU A 451 13.59 17.87 -30.17
N PRO A 452 12.72 18.05 -29.14
CA PRO A 452 12.67 19.28 -28.38
C PRO A 452 13.79 19.37 -27.34
N GLN A 453 14.24 20.60 -27.09
CA GLN A 453 15.01 20.92 -25.89
C GLN A 453 14.06 20.94 -24.68
N ILE A 454 14.52 20.39 -23.55
CA ILE A 454 13.79 20.45 -22.27
C ILE A 454 14.29 21.68 -21.52
N LEU A 455 13.35 22.49 -21.04
CA LEU A 455 13.63 23.63 -20.17
C LEU A 455 12.75 23.55 -18.91
N TYR A 456 13.19 24.12 -17.80
CA TYR A 456 12.37 24.32 -16.60
C TYR A 456 12.08 25.81 -16.36
N GLU A 457 10.97 26.11 -15.68
CA GLU A 457 10.66 27.45 -15.16
C GLU A 457 11.31 27.60 -13.77
N ASP A 458 12.15 28.63 -13.59
CA ASP A 458 12.87 28.92 -12.35
C ASP A 458 12.14 29.92 -11.42
N GLU A 459 12.85 30.55 -10.47
CA GLU A 459 12.25 31.44 -9.47
C GLU A 459 12.01 32.88 -9.95
N ASP A 460 12.74 33.32 -10.98
CA ASP A 460 12.52 34.59 -11.69
C ASP A 460 11.55 34.42 -12.88
N HIS A 461 11.01 33.20 -13.05
CA HIS A 461 10.20 32.73 -14.18
C HIS A 461 10.95 32.60 -15.52
N ASP A 462 12.28 32.56 -15.48
CA ASP A 462 13.11 32.31 -16.65
C ASP A 462 13.10 30.83 -17.04
N LYS A 463 13.49 30.55 -18.30
CA LYS A 463 13.45 29.20 -18.89
C LYS A 463 14.85 28.63 -19.07
N VAL A 464 15.29 27.89 -18.07
CA VAL A 464 16.65 27.31 -18.01
C VAL A 464 16.66 25.92 -18.65
N MET A 465 17.66 25.64 -19.49
CA MET A 465 17.76 24.37 -20.23
C MET A 465 18.25 23.21 -19.34
N LEU A 466 17.72 22.00 -19.59
CA LEU A 466 18.25 20.74 -19.05
C LEU A 466 18.92 19.96 -20.20
N ALA A 467 20.26 19.98 -20.24
CA ALA A 467 21.05 19.32 -21.30
C ALA A 467 21.75 18.03 -20.82
N SER A 468 21.99 17.92 -19.51
CA SER A 468 22.71 16.82 -18.86
C SER A 468 22.03 16.32 -17.58
N ASP A 469 22.49 15.18 -17.08
CA ASP A 469 22.06 14.64 -15.77
C ASP A 469 22.43 15.57 -14.61
N SER A 470 23.51 16.35 -14.76
CA SER A 470 23.97 17.33 -13.77
C SER A 470 23.01 18.52 -13.67
N ASP A 471 22.47 19.00 -14.79
CA ASP A 471 21.50 20.10 -14.79
C ASP A 471 20.20 19.66 -14.13
N LEU A 472 19.75 18.43 -14.41
CA LEU A 472 18.56 17.84 -13.81
C LEU A 472 18.72 17.70 -12.29
N ALA A 473 19.86 17.22 -11.80
CA ALA A 473 20.16 17.13 -10.38
C ALA A 473 20.17 18.52 -9.72
N ALA A 474 20.89 19.49 -10.31
CA ALA A 474 20.99 20.85 -9.78
C ALA A 474 19.63 21.56 -9.71
N ALA A 475 18.82 21.48 -10.77
CA ALA A 475 17.48 22.08 -10.81
C ALA A 475 16.54 21.45 -9.76
N VAL A 476 16.63 20.15 -9.53
CA VAL A 476 15.83 19.45 -8.52
C VAL A 476 16.29 19.81 -7.10
N ASP A 477 17.59 19.84 -6.82
CA ASP A 477 18.08 20.18 -5.49
C ASP A 477 17.92 21.67 -5.15
N HIS A 478 17.91 22.57 -6.14
CA HIS A 478 17.43 23.93 -5.97
C HIS A 478 15.93 23.96 -5.61
N ALA A 479 15.09 23.29 -6.41
CA ALA A 479 13.65 23.20 -6.17
C ALA A 479 13.31 22.60 -4.79
N ARG A 480 14.14 21.68 -4.26
CA ARG A 480 14.03 21.12 -2.91
C ARG A 480 14.38 22.15 -1.83
N GLN A 481 15.47 22.91 -2.00
CA GLN A 481 15.89 23.95 -1.05
C GLN A 481 14.85 25.08 -0.93
N VAL A 482 14.25 25.50 -2.06
CA VAL A 482 13.16 26.50 -2.09
C VAL A 482 11.79 25.89 -1.71
N GLY A 483 11.71 24.57 -1.43
CA GLY A 483 10.51 23.89 -0.93
C GLY A 483 9.42 23.64 -1.99
N TRP A 484 9.76 23.66 -3.27
CA TRP A 484 8.83 23.43 -4.37
C TRP A 484 8.35 21.98 -4.43
N LYS A 485 7.07 21.80 -4.80
CA LYS A 485 6.39 20.49 -4.86
C LYS A 485 6.43 19.86 -6.27
N GLY A 486 7.45 20.22 -7.04
CA GLY A 486 7.75 19.76 -8.39
C GLY A 486 8.03 20.89 -9.39
N LEU A 487 8.99 20.65 -10.28
CA LEU A 487 9.38 21.57 -11.36
C LEU A 487 8.31 21.63 -12.46
N ARG A 488 8.23 22.76 -13.17
CA ARG A 488 7.46 22.87 -14.42
C ARG A 488 8.41 22.80 -15.60
N LEU A 489 8.09 21.96 -16.56
CA LEU A 489 8.86 21.72 -17.77
C LEU A 489 8.18 22.32 -19.00
N HIS A 490 9.01 22.81 -19.90
CA HIS A 490 8.67 23.31 -21.23
C HIS A 490 9.48 22.54 -22.28
N LEU A 491 8.86 22.26 -23.43
CA LEU A 491 9.52 21.67 -24.59
C LEU A 491 9.59 22.72 -25.68
N ASP A 492 10.81 23.13 -26.06
CA ASP A 492 11.02 24.01 -27.22
C ASP A 492 11.50 23.21 -28.44
N PHE A 493 10.87 23.47 -29.58
CA PHE A 493 11.10 22.84 -30.87
C PHE A 493 11.82 23.79 -31.86
N SER A 494 12.32 24.95 -31.40
CA SER A 494 12.91 25.99 -32.24
C SER A 494 14.31 25.65 -32.79
N GLY A 495 15.15 24.97 -32.01
CA GLY A 495 16.60 24.90 -32.22
C GLY A 495 17.11 24.05 -33.40
N THR A 496 16.28 23.17 -33.97
CA THR A 496 16.74 22.15 -34.94
C THR A 496 16.86 22.64 -36.39
N ARG A 497 16.23 23.78 -36.73
CA ARG A 497 16.00 24.20 -38.13
C ARG A 497 17.26 24.63 -38.92
N SER A 498 18.44 24.70 -38.30
CA SER A 498 19.65 25.28 -38.88
C SER A 498 20.85 24.33 -39.02
N ARG A 499 20.64 23.04 -39.33
CA ARG A 499 21.73 22.07 -39.62
C ARG A 499 22.09 21.95 -41.12
N ARG A 500 22.43 23.08 -41.78
CA ARG A 500 23.15 23.12 -43.07
C ARG A 500 24.28 24.16 -43.03
N ARG A 501 25.54 23.69 -43.12
CA ARG A 501 26.82 24.43 -43.15
C ARG A 501 27.24 25.19 -41.86
N ALA A 502 27.91 24.46 -40.96
CA ALA A 502 29.11 24.89 -40.20
C ALA A 502 29.79 23.57 -39.74
N THR A 503 30.99 23.19 -40.19
CA THR A 503 32.34 23.59 -39.71
C THR A 503 32.55 23.41 -38.20
N ALA A 504 33.61 22.68 -37.83
CA ALA A 504 33.81 22.16 -36.48
C ALA A 504 34.17 23.23 -35.43
N GLY A 505 33.66 23.03 -34.20
CA GLY A 505 34.01 23.81 -33.01
C GLY A 505 32.79 24.39 -32.27
N GLY A 506 32.25 23.65 -31.29
CA GLY A 506 31.22 24.17 -30.38
C GLY A 506 30.30 23.10 -29.77
N SER A 507 30.17 23.11 -28.44
CA SER A 507 29.33 22.26 -27.56
C SER A 507 29.48 20.73 -27.69
N VAL A 508 29.85 20.11 -26.57
CA VAL A 508 29.76 18.64 -26.35
C VAL A 508 28.35 18.28 -25.84
N ASP A 509 27.69 19.24 -25.22
CA ASP A 509 26.48 19.11 -24.39
C ASP A 509 25.25 18.80 -25.24
N TYR A 510 25.12 19.43 -26.42
CA TYR A 510 24.08 19.07 -27.40
C TYR A 510 24.19 17.63 -27.90
N ALA A 511 25.40 17.06 -27.96
CA ALA A 511 25.59 15.66 -28.35
C ALA A 511 25.11 14.70 -27.23
N TYR A 512 25.23 15.11 -25.96
CA TYR A 512 24.69 14.33 -24.84
C TYR A 512 23.15 14.30 -24.88
N ALA A 513 22.51 15.46 -25.05
CA ALA A 513 21.05 15.55 -25.18
C ALA A 513 20.51 14.77 -26.41
N ASP A 514 21.11 14.92 -27.59
CA ASP A 514 20.77 14.12 -28.79
C ASP A 514 20.90 12.60 -28.49
N SER A 515 21.93 12.18 -27.72
CA SER A 515 22.15 10.77 -27.35
C SER A 515 21.18 10.23 -26.28
N ALA A 516 20.71 11.07 -25.36
CA ALA A 516 19.74 10.71 -24.34
C ALA A 516 18.34 10.49 -24.96
N TRP A 517 17.95 11.35 -25.92
CA TRP A 517 16.76 11.13 -26.75
C TRP A 517 16.87 9.85 -27.59
N ALA A 518 18.01 9.59 -28.24
CA ALA A 518 18.23 8.37 -29.00
C ALA A 518 18.16 7.11 -28.14
N SER A 519 18.72 7.15 -26.93
CA SER A 519 18.67 6.07 -25.93
C SER A 519 17.25 5.81 -25.43
N ALA A 520 16.50 6.86 -25.08
CA ALA A 520 15.10 6.77 -24.64
C ALA A 520 14.19 6.20 -25.74
N TYR A 521 14.31 6.68 -26.99
CA TYR A 521 13.58 6.12 -28.12
C TYR A 521 13.98 4.66 -28.41
N SER A 522 15.24 4.28 -28.20
CA SER A 522 15.70 2.89 -28.36
C SER A 522 15.11 1.97 -27.29
N ALA A 523 15.04 2.42 -26.03
CA ALA A 523 14.39 1.66 -24.96
C ALA A 523 12.89 1.45 -25.21
N VAL A 524 12.17 2.51 -25.61
CA VAL A 524 10.74 2.44 -25.97
C VAL A 524 10.53 1.56 -27.22
N ALA A 525 11.40 1.65 -28.23
CA ALA A 525 11.32 0.84 -29.44
C ALA A 525 11.63 -0.64 -29.18
N ALA A 526 12.59 -0.98 -28.30
CA ALA A 526 12.88 -2.35 -27.91
C ALA A 526 11.68 -3.00 -27.19
N GLY A 527 11.01 -2.26 -26.30
CA GLY A 527 9.75 -2.69 -25.67
C GLY A 527 8.65 -2.97 -26.70
N ALA A 528 8.46 -2.09 -27.69
CA ALA A 528 7.48 -2.29 -28.76
C ALA A 528 7.84 -3.46 -29.69
N ALA A 529 9.12 -3.64 -30.02
CA ALA A 529 9.61 -4.72 -30.88
C ALA A 529 9.43 -6.11 -30.24
N LEU A 530 9.64 -6.22 -28.93
CA LEU A 530 9.32 -7.44 -28.17
C LEU A 530 7.84 -7.83 -28.32
N VAL A 531 6.92 -6.88 -28.12
CA VAL A 531 5.48 -7.12 -28.26
C VAL A 531 5.11 -7.55 -29.69
N ALA A 532 5.68 -6.91 -30.71
CA ALA A 532 5.47 -7.29 -32.11
C ALA A 532 6.03 -8.69 -32.43
N GLY A 533 7.23 -9.03 -31.92
CA GLY A 533 7.88 -10.33 -32.11
C GLY A 533 7.06 -11.48 -31.53
N PHE A 534 6.49 -11.32 -30.34
CA PHE A 534 5.56 -12.30 -29.76
C PHE A 534 4.28 -12.45 -30.60
N GLY A 535 3.77 -11.37 -31.21
CA GLY A 535 2.64 -11.44 -32.15
C GLY A 535 2.94 -12.29 -33.39
N VAL A 536 4.12 -12.11 -34.00
CA VAL A 536 4.54 -12.90 -35.18
C VAL A 536 4.78 -14.37 -34.81
N LEU A 537 5.41 -14.65 -33.67
CA LEU A 537 5.59 -16.03 -33.17
C LEU A 537 4.24 -16.72 -32.88
N ALA A 538 3.27 -16.02 -32.31
CA ALA A 538 1.92 -16.54 -32.08
C ALA A 538 1.18 -16.81 -33.40
N TYR A 539 1.37 -15.97 -34.42
CA TYR A 539 0.78 -16.17 -35.75
C TYR A 539 1.40 -17.37 -36.48
N LEU A 540 2.73 -17.48 -36.52
CA LEU A 540 3.43 -18.60 -37.16
C LEU A 540 3.10 -19.95 -36.48
N LYS A 541 3.00 -19.97 -35.15
CA LYS A 541 2.58 -21.16 -34.39
C LYS A 541 1.12 -21.58 -34.66
N ARG A 542 0.29 -20.67 -35.19
CA ARG A 542 -1.09 -20.95 -35.60
C ARG A 542 -1.20 -21.34 -37.08
N ALA A 543 -0.26 -20.93 -37.92
CA ALA A 543 -0.22 -21.26 -39.35
C ALA A 543 0.34 -22.66 -39.63
N GLY A 544 1.32 -23.12 -38.84
CA GLY A 544 1.97 -24.45 -39.03
C GLY A 544 1.17 -25.64 -38.48
N ASN A 545 -0.15 -25.54 -38.36
CA ASN A 545 -0.98 -26.54 -37.66
C ASN A 545 -2.37 -26.75 -38.33
N ASN A 546 -2.45 -26.53 -39.64
CA ASN A 546 -3.56 -26.86 -40.55
C ASN A 546 -3.05 -27.85 -41.61
#